data_AF-A0A2P2M509-F1
#
_entry.id   AF-A0A2P2M509-F1
#
_cell.length_a   1.000
_cell.length_b   1.000
_cell.length_c   1.000
_cell.angle_alpha   90.00
_cell.angle_beta   90.00
_cell.angle_gamma   90.00
#
_symmetry.space_group_name_H-M   'P 1'
#
loop_
_entity.id
_entity.type
_entity.pdbx_description
1 polymer ?
#
loop_
_entity_poly.entity_id
_entity_poly.type
_entity_poly.pdbx_seq_one_letter_code
_entity_poly.pdbx_strand_id
1 'polypeptide(L)'
;MAFADMMRKKISMPAHLMYDGCDDDLFEHFSAVAQRLGVYTAKDYADILEFLVTRWKVEELTGLSAEGRKAQDYVCGLPLRIRRLEERAQGRAKQTTTIPFSWIFNQQVRL
;
A
#
# COMPACT_ATOMS: atom_id res chain seq x y z
N MET A 1 14.79 8.47 -11.31
CA MET A 1 13.90 7.85 -12.34
C MET A 1 13.34 6.50 -11.90
N ALA A 2 14.17 5.48 -11.64
CA ALA A 2 13.68 4.13 -11.26
C ALA A 2 12.75 4.12 -10.04
N PHE A 3 13.04 4.95 -9.02
CA PHE A 3 12.18 5.05 -7.84
C PHE A 3 10.74 5.50 -8.22
N ALA A 4 10.63 6.53 -9.06
CA ALA A 4 9.34 6.98 -9.56
C ALA A 4 8.62 5.93 -10.42
N ASP A 5 9.36 5.15 -11.21
CA ASP A 5 8.80 4.05 -12.00
C ASP A 5 8.17 2.98 -11.11
N MET A 6 8.91 2.51 -10.09
CA MET A 6 8.39 1.55 -9.12
C MET A 6 7.18 2.09 -8.35
N MET A 7 7.19 3.36 -7.98
CA MET A 7 6.04 4.00 -7.32
C MET A 7 4.81 4.14 -8.23
N ARG A 8 4.99 4.36 -9.54
CA ARG A 8 3.88 4.38 -10.50
C ARG A 8 3.28 2.99 -10.70
N LYS A 9 4.12 1.95 -10.71
CA LYS A 9 3.69 0.54 -10.78
C LYS A 9 3.03 0.05 -9.49
N LYS A 10 3.22 0.78 -8.38
CA LYS A 10 2.94 0.36 -7.00
C LYS A 10 3.83 -0.82 -6.59
N ILE A 11 4.30 -0.83 -5.35
CA ILE A 11 5.04 -1.98 -4.83
C ILE A 11 4.02 -3.09 -4.57
N SER A 12 4.01 -4.08 -5.47
CA SER A 12 3.15 -5.25 -5.34
C SER A 12 3.66 -6.13 -4.21
N MET A 13 2.75 -6.59 -3.35
CA MET A 13 3.13 -7.52 -2.29
C MET A 13 3.60 -8.84 -2.92
N PRO A 14 4.66 -9.49 -2.39
CA PRO A 14 5.19 -10.71 -2.98
C PRO A 14 4.14 -11.83 -3.10
N ALA A 15 3.21 -11.90 -2.14
CA ALA A 15 2.14 -12.88 -2.09
C ALA A 15 0.80 -12.37 -2.67
N HIS A 16 0.79 -11.38 -3.57
CA HIS A 16 -0.46 -10.85 -4.14
C HIS A 16 -1.26 -11.86 -4.99
N LEU A 17 -0.65 -12.99 -5.37
CA LEU A 17 -1.30 -14.11 -6.06
C LEU A 17 -1.61 -15.29 -5.12
N MET A 18 -1.77 -15.01 -3.83
CA MET A 18 -2.07 -16.04 -2.83
C MET A 18 -3.43 -16.68 -3.10
N TYR A 19 -3.47 -18.00 -3.10
CA TYR A 19 -4.65 -18.82 -3.37
C TYR A 19 -4.60 -20.10 -2.54
N ASP A 20 -5.72 -20.50 -1.94
CA ASP A 20 -5.81 -21.69 -1.09
C ASP A 20 -6.61 -22.84 -1.72
N GLY A 21 -7.07 -22.68 -2.95
CA GLY A 21 -7.93 -23.67 -3.64
C GLY A 21 -9.42 -23.39 -3.56
N CYS A 22 -9.86 -22.37 -2.81
CA CYS A 22 -11.29 -22.05 -2.68
C CYS A 22 -11.63 -20.54 -2.70
N ASP A 23 -10.69 -19.67 -2.34
CA ASP A 23 -10.88 -18.23 -2.30
C ASP A 23 -9.98 -17.53 -3.32
N ASP A 24 -10.59 -17.08 -4.43
CA ASP A 24 -9.89 -16.38 -5.51
C ASP A 24 -9.35 -15.00 -5.09
N ASP A 25 -9.90 -14.39 -4.03
CA ASP A 25 -9.55 -13.06 -3.51
C ASP A 25 -8.79 -13.13 -2.17
N LEU A 26 -8.18 -14.29 -1.87
CA LEU A 26 -7.57 -14.59 -0.57
C LEU A 26 -6.54 -13.55 -0.11
N PHE A 27 -5.76 -12.98 -1.04
CA PHE A 27 -4.82 -11.91 -0.70
C PHE A 27 -5.53 -10.62 -0.24
N GLU A 28 -6.61 -10.22 -0.90
CA GLU A 28 -7.37 -9.02 -0.54
C GLU A 28 -8.07 -9.21 0.81
N HIS A 29 -8.65 -10.38 1.02
CA HIS A 29 -9.25 -10.79 2.28
C HIS A 29 -8.25 -10.80 3.44
N PHE A 30 -7.08 -11.41 3.27
CA PHE A 30 -6.00 -11.37 4.26
C PHE A 30 -5.53 -9.94 4.53
N SER A 31 -5.33 -9.15 3.46
CA SER A 31 -4.86 -7.76 3.56
C SER A 31 -5.86 -6.87 4.31
N ALA A 32 -7.16 -7.08 4.12
CA ALA A 32 -8.20 -6.38 4.86
C ALA A 32 -8.14 -6.70 6.37
N VAL A 33 -7.98 -7.97 6.74
CA VAL A 33 -7.81 -8.36 8.16
C VAL A 33 -6.55 -7.71 8.75
N ALA A 34 -5.43 -7.71 8.01
CA ALA A 34 -4.18 -7.08 8.46
C ALA A 34 -4.32 -5.56 8.64
N GLN A 35 -5.00 -4.87 7.72
CA GLN A 35 -5.32 -3.44 7.80
C GLN A 35 -6.18 -3.15 9.02
N ARG A 36 -7.24 -3.93 9.26
CA ARG A 36 -8.15 -3.73 10.40
C ARG A 36 -7.47 -3.96 11.74
N LEU A 37 -6.60 -4.98 11.83
CA LEU A 37 -5.82 -5.25 13.04
C LEU A 37 -4.66 -4.27 13.23
N GLY A 38 -4.36 -3.42 12.24
CA GLY A 38 -3.26 -2.46 12.28
C GLY A 38 -1.88 -3.11 12.18
N VAL A 39 -1.78 -4.34 11.64
CA VAL A 39 -0.50 -5.05 11.47
C VAL A 39 0.29 -4.46 10.31
N TYR A 40 -0.39 -4.17 9.21
CA TYR A 40 0.17 -3.45 8.06
C TYR A 40 -0.95 -2.69 7.36
N THR A 41 -0.78 -1.39 7.22
CA THR A 41 -1.80 -0.48 6.73
C THR A 41 -1.32 0.35 5.54
N ALA A 42 -2.25 0.97 4.82
CA ALA A 42 -1.92 1.97 3.81
C ALA A 42 -1.12 3.16 4.37
N LYS A 43 -1.29 3.48 5.66
CA LYS A 43 -0.45 4.44 6.37
C LYS A 43 1.01 3.96 6.45
N ASP A 44 1.25 2.71 6.85
CA ASP A 44 2.61 2.15 6.92
C ASP A 44 3.30 2.20 5.55
N TYR A 45 2.56 1.96 4.46
CA TYR A 45 3.08 2.13 3.10
C TYR A 45 3.53 3.57 2.83
N ALA A 46 2.73 4.57 3.22
CA ALA A 46 3.08 5.98 3.07
C ALA A 46 4.29 6.37 3.94
N ASP A 47 4.37 5.84 5.16
CA ASP A 47 5.45 6.11 6.12
C ASP A 47 6.78 5.51 5.63
N ILE A 48 6.77 4.29 5.09
CA ILE A 48 7.95 3.67 4.46
C ILE A 48 8.41 4.52 3.27
N LEU A 49 7.49 4.98 2.43
CA LEU A 49 7.82 5.81 1.29
C LEU A 49 8.45 7.15 1.71
N GLU A 50 7.85 7.85 2.68
CA GLU A 50 8.39 9.11 3.22
C GLU A 50 9.76 8.92 3.86
N PHE A 51 9.95 7.81 4.59
CA PHE A 51 11.25 7.43 5.14
C PHE A 51 12.29 7.27 4.03
N LEU A 52 11.98 6.54 2.95
CA LEU A 52 12.91 6.32 1.84
C LEU A 52 13.24 7.61 1.09
N VAL A 53 12.25 8.48 0.86
CA VAL A 53 12.43 9.82 0.28
C VAL A 53 13.44 10.64 1.09
N THR A 54 13.25 10.66 2.41
CA THR A 54 14.12 11.39 3.34
C THR A 54 15.50 10.75 3.42
N ARG A 55 15.57 9.42 3.57
CA ARG A 55 16.81 8.65 3.75
C ARG A 55 17.74 8.74 2.55
N TRP A 56 17.18 8.84 1.35
CA TRP A 56 17.92 9.03 0.10
C TRP A 56 18.05 10.50 -0.31
N LYS A 57 17.54 11.44 0.51
CA LYS A 57 17.61 12.88 0.27
C LYS A 57 17.09 13.26 -1.12
N VAL A 58 15.99 12.63 -1.53
CA VAL A 58 15.47 12.76 -2.90
C VAL A 58 15.12 14.21 -3.22
N GLU A 59 14.61 14.97 -2.26
CA GLU A 59 14.28 16.39 -2.41
C GLU A 59 15.51 17.29 -2.60
N GLU A 60 16.67 16.91 -2.05
CA GLU A 60 17.91 17.70 -2.14
C GLU A 60 18.68 17.47 -3.45
N LEU A 61 18.24 16.52 -4.30
CA LEU A 61 18.92 16.21 -5.55
C LEU A 61 18.86 17.40 -6.53
N THR A 62 20.03 17.84 -6.98
CA THR A 62 20.19 18.91 -7.98
C THR A 62 20.84 18.36 -9.25
N GLY A 63 20.89 19.16 -10.32
CA GLY A 63 21.51 18.74 -11.60
C GLY A 63 20.71 17.71 -12.39
N LEU A 64 19.44 17.48 -12.05
CA LEU A 64 18.57 16.53 -12.74
C LEU A 64 18.11 17.05 -14.12
N SER A 65 17.84 16.14 -15.05
CA SER A 65 17.13 16.46 -16.30
C SER A 65 15.68 16.92 -16.02
N ALA A 66 14.98 17.40 -17.04
CA ALA A 66 13.56 17.75 -16.90
C ALA A 66 12.69 16.56 -16.46
N GLU A 67 12.96 15.37 -17.01
CA GLU A 67 12.31 14.11 -16.61
C GLU A 67 12.70 13.72 -15.19
N GLY A 68 13.97 13.92 -14.81
CA GLY A 68 14.46 13.70 -13.46
C GLY A 68 13.74 14.54 -12.42
N ARG A 69 13.54 15.84 -12.69
CA ARG A 69 12.75 16.75 -11.84
C ARG A 69 11.29 16.30 -11.71
N LYS A 70 10.63 15.95 -12.82
CA LYS A 70 9.25 15.41 -12.79
C LYS A 70 9.14 14.13 -11.94
N ALA A 71 10.16 13.27 -11.97
CA ALA A 71 10.22 12.07 -11.15
C ALA A 71 10.44 12.39 -9.67
N GLN A 72 11.31 13.36 -9.36
CA GLN A 72 11.56 13.88 -8.02
C GLN A 72 10.27 14.45 -7.42
N ASP A 73 9.64 15.40 -8.08
CA ASP A 73 8.39 16.04 -7.64
C ASP A 73 7.28 15.00 -7.39
N TYR A 74 7.14 14.04 -8.29
CA TYR A 74 6.16 12.97 -8.15
C TYR A 74 6.40 12.14 -6.89
N VAL A 75 7.63 11.69 -6.65
CA VAL A 75 7.96 10.83 -5.52
C VAL A 75 7.86 11.59 -4.20
N CYS A 76 8.36 12.82 -4.12
CA CYS A 76 8.28 13.63 -2.90
C CYS A 76 6.84 13.99 -2.51
N GLY A 77 5.95 14.21 -3.50
CA GLY A 77 4.54 14.49 -3.25
C GLY A 77 3.66 13.26 -2.98
N LEU A 78 4.18 12.05 -3.22
CA LEU A 78 3.36 10.83 -3.19
C LEU A 78 2.93 10.39 -1.78
N PRO A 79 3.76 10.44 -0.72
CA PRO A 79 3.33 10.05 0.64
C PRO A 79 2.07 10.77 1.10
N LEU A 80 2.04 12.11 0.95
CA LEU A 80 0.89 12.93 1.34
C LEU A 80 -0.38 12.56 0.54
N ARG A 81 -0.22 12.23 -0.74
CA ARG A 81 -1.33 11.82 -1.60
C ARG A 81 -1.91 10.47 -1.16
N ILE A 82 -1.06 9.52 -0.75
CA ILE A 82 -1.49 8.20 -0.27
C ILE A 82 -2.25 8.34 1.05
N ARG A 83 -1.73 9.10 2.02
CA ARG A 83 -2.42 9.36 3.30
C ARG A 83 -3.83 9.92 3.11
N ARG A 84 -3.99 10.95 2.26
CA ARG A 84 -5.31 11.52 1.94
C ARG A 84 -6.26 10.53 1.27
N LEU A 85 -5.74 9.58 0.50
CA LEU A 85 -6.55 8.57 -0.16
C LEU A 85 -7.03 7.53 0.85
N GLU A 86 -6.15 7.08 1.75
CA GLU A 86 -6.51 6.17 2.84
C GLU A 86 -7.60 6.78 3.73
N GLU A 87 -7.40 8.00 4.24
CA GLU A 87 -8.38 8.67 5.12
C GLU A 87 -9.78 8.69 4.49
N ARG A 88 -9.86 8.93 3.18
CA ARG A 88 -11.12 8.89 2.42
C ARG A 88 -11.69 7.49 2.27
N ALA A 89 -10.85 6.48 2.05
CA ALA A 89 -11.28 5.09 1.94
C ALA A 89 -11.83 4.58 3.27
N GLN A 90 -11.15 4.89 4.37
CA GLN A 90 -11.56 4.48 5.71
C GLN A 90 -12.84 5.20 6.16
N GLY A 91 -13.02 6.47 5.79
CA GLY A 91 -14.29 7.19 6.00
C GLY A 91 -15.49 6.62 5.23
N ARG A 92 -15.24 5.82 4.18
CA ARG A 92 -16.28 5.13 3.37
C ARG A 92 -16.48 3.67 3.76
N ALA A 93 -15.59 3.09 4.56
CA ALA A 93 -15.66 1.69 5.00
C ALA A 93 -16.80 1.50 6.01
N LYS A 94 -18.04 1.46 5.49
CA LYS A 94 -19.25 1.08 6.23
C LYS A 94 -19.73 -0.28 5.70
N GLN A 95 -19.06 -1.35 6.11
CA GLN A 95 -19.64 -2.68 6.27
C GLN A 95 -18.53 -3.63 6.73
N THR A 96 -18.75 -4.24 7.89
CA THR A 96 -17.87 -5.28 8.41
C THR A 96 -18.39 -6.61 7.92
N THR A 97 -17.96 -6.98 6.72
CA THR A 97 -18.21 -8.30 6.15
C THR A 97 -17.38 -9.31 6.93
N THR A 98 -17.99 -10.45 7.25
CA THR A 98 -17.29 -11.58 7.85
C THR A 98 -17.17 -12.66 6.79
N ILE A 99 -15.97 -13.24 6.65
CA ILE A 99 -15.70 -14.30 5.67
C ILE A 99 -15.00 -15.48 6.36
N PRO A 100 -15.17 -16.72 5.85
CA PRO A 100 -14.44 -17.87 6.34
C PRO A 100 -13.00 -17.89 5.79
N PHE A 101 -12.04 -18.34 6.61
CA PHE A 101 -10.68 -18.61 6.16
C PHE A 101 -10.34 -20.09 6.32
N SER A 102 -9.84 -20.73 5.25
CA SER A 102 -9.45 -22.16 5.27
C SER A 102 -8.35 -22.46 6.29
N TRP A 103 -7.43 -21.50 6.51
CA TRP A 103 -6.30 -21.61 7.44
C TRP A 103 -6.71 -21.82 8.89
N ILE A 104 -7.94 -21.46 9.24
CA ILE A 104 -8.51 -21.58 10.59
C ILE A 104 -9.77 -22.44 10.57
N PHE A 105 -9.77 -23.51 9.77
CA PHE A 105 -10.86 -24.48 9.69
C PHE A 105 -12.20 -23.85 9.30
N ASN A 106 -12.19 -22.90 8.36
CA ASN A 106 -13.35 -22.15 7.89
C ASN A 106 -14.06 -21.33 8.98
N GLN A 107 -13.36 -20.98 10.05
CA GLN A 107 -13.85 -20.00 11.00
C GLN A 107 -13.96 -18.61 10.35
N GLN A 108 -14.99 -17.89 10.78
CA GLN A 108 -15.42 -16.61 10.23
C GLN A 108 -14.68 -15.45 10.90
N VAL A 109 -14.03 -14.59 10.11
CA VAL A 109 -13.27 -13.43 10.59
C VAL A 109 -13.78 -12.17 9.92
N ARG A 110 -13.88 -11.09 10.70
CA ARG A 110 -14.20 -9.76 10.17
C ARG A 110 -13.06 -9.26 9.31
N LEU A 111 -13.38 -8.86 8.08
CA LEU A 111 -12.50 -8.03 7.26
C LEU A 111 -12.34 -6.66 7.92
#